data_AF-A0A2V8C002-F1
#
_entry.id   AF-A0A2V8C002-F1
#
_cell.length_a   1.000
_cell.length_b   1.000
_cell.length_c   1.000
_cell.angle_alpha   90.00
_cell.angle_beta   90.00
_cell.angle_gamma   90.00
#
_symmetry.space_group_name_H-M   'P 1'
#
loop_
_entity.id
_entity.type
_entity.pdbx_description
1 polymer ?
#
loop_
_entity_poly.entity_id
_entity_poly.type
_entity_poly.pdbx_seq_one_letter_code
_entity_poly.pdbx_strand_id
1 'polypeptide(L)'
;YGASTCSYADWLHADLIVFLGSNVANNQPVVTKYLHHAKANGAQIAVVNTFREPGLERYWVPSIASSALNGTTIADHWFHLTTGGDRAFLVGVLRALVETEGVDEAFVRERTIGSGKRPSARSSCDVREASDATSVS
;
A
#
# COMPACT_ATOMS: atom_id res chain seq x y z
N TYR A 1 -11.22 -8.19 18.80
CA TYR A 1 -11.93 -7.15 18.02
C TYR A 1 -10.97 -6.00 17.83
N GLY A 2 -10.54 -5.75 16.59
CA GLY A 2 -9.77 -4.55 16.24
C GLY A 2 -10.75 -3.53 15.65
N ALA A 3 -10.75 -2.32 16.19
CA ALA A 3 -11.42 -1.20 15.52
C ALA A 3 -10.46 -0.64 14.46
N SER A 4 -10.99 -0.14 13.34
CA SER A 4 -10.17 0.64 12.43
C SER A 4 -9.75 1.92 13.14
N THR A 5 -8.45 2.25 13.06
CA THR A 5 -7.92 3.52 13.60
C THR A 5 -8.26 4.71 12.71
N CYS A 6 -8.67 4.44 11.47
CA CYS A 6 -9.06 5.43 10.46
C CYS A 6 -10.47 5.13 9.94
N SER A 7 -11.05 6.13 9.30
CA SER A 7 -12.37 6.13 8.66
C SER A 7 -12.25 6.27 7.13
N TYR A 8 -13.35 6.11 6.39
CA TYR A 8 -13.37 6.38 4.95
C TYR A 8 -13.21 7.86 4.61
N ALA A 9 -13.49 8.77 5.54
CA ALA A 9 -13.23 10.19 5.33
C ALA A 9 -11.72 10.46 5.20
N ASP A 10 -10.90 9.75 5.99
CA ASP A 10 -9.45 9.88 5.92
C ASP A 10 -8.90 9.43 4.56
N TRP A 11 -9.56 8.47 3.90
CA TRP A 11 -9.14 7.99 2.58
C TRP A 11 -9.32 9.06 1.50
N LEU A 12 -10.32 9.93 1.64
CA LEU A 12 -10.59 11.00 0.67
C LEU A 12 -9.53 12.11 0.70
N HIS A 13 -8.73 12.17 1.76
CA HIS A 13 -7.67 13.14 1.99
C HIS A 13 -6.27 12.52 1.95
N ALA A 14 -6.16 11.21 1.68
CA ALA A 14 -4.88 10.53 1.61
C ALA A 14 -4.22 10.78 0.24
N ASP A 15 -2.92 11.04 0.24
CA ASP A 15 -2.12 11.11 -1.00
C ASP A 15 -1.77 9.71 -1.51
N LEU A 16 -1.66 8.73 -0.60
CA LEU A 16 -1.29 7.35 -0.90
C LEU A 16 -2.08 6.37 -0.02
N ILE A 17 -2.72 5.39 -0.65
CA ILE A 17 -3.38 4.26 0.01
C ILE A 17 -2.64 2.98 -0.38
N VAL A 18 -2.16 2.24 0.62
CA VAL A 18 -1.41 0.99 0.41
C VAL A 18 -2.22 -0.21 0.90
N PHE A 19 -2.48 -1.16 0.01
CA PHE A 19 -3.04 -2.45 0.35
C PHE A 19 -1.95 -3.51 0.44
N LEU A 20 -1.76 -4.08 1.62
CA LEU A 20 -0.82 -5.17 1.88
C LEU A 20 -1.62 -6.47 2.07
N GLY A 21 -1.41 -7.46 1.19
CA GLY A 21 -2.02 -8.80 1.32
C GLY A 21 -3.55 -8.82 1.38
N SER A 22 -4.22 -7.81 0.81
CA SER A 22 -5.68 -7.68 0.82
C SER A 22 -6.29 -8.13 -0.49
N ASN A 23 -7.55 -8.59 -0.46
CA ASN A 23 -8.38 -8.89 -1.63
C ASN A 23 -9.59 -7.95 -1.67
N VAL A 24 -9.33 -6.68 -1.97
CA VAL A 24 -10.25 -5.56 -1.70
C VAL A 24 -11.49 -5.63 -2.57
N ALA A 25 -11.32 -5.93 -3.86
CA ALA A 25 -12.42 -5.92 -4.81
C ALA A 25 -13.49 -6.97 -4.49
N ASN A 26 -13.06 -8.13 -3.97
CA ASN A 26 -13.95 -9.24 -3.61
C ASN A 26 -14.46 -9.16 -2.17
N ASN A 27 -13.58 -8.88 -1.20
CA ASN A 27 -13.92 -8.97 0.21
C ASN A 27 -14.58 -7.68 0.74
N GLN A 28 -14.32 -6.53 0.09
CA GLN A 28 -14.79 -5.23 0.55
C GLN A 28 -15.31 -4.37 -0.63
N PRO A 29 -16.24 -4.87 -1.45
CA PRO A 29 -16.66 -4.19 -2.68
C PRO A 29 -17.21 -2.77 -2.44
N VAL A 30 -17.80 -2.51 -1.27
CA VAL A 30 -18.31 -1.18 -0.88
C VAL A 30 -17.20 -0.12 -0.82
N VAL A 31 -15.95 -0.50 -0.50
CA VAL A 31 -14.86 0.48 -0.34
C VAL A 31 -14.37 1.04 -1.68
N THR A 32 -14.64 0.34 -2.78
CA THR A 32 -14.22 0.73 -4.13
C THR A 32 -14.75 2.10 -4.56
N LYS A 33 -15.95 2.49 -4.08
CA LYS A 33 -16.49 3.83 -4.28
C LYS A 33 -15.59 4.91 -3.66
N TYR A 34 -15.12 4.68 -2.43
CA TYR A 34 -14.27 5.65 -1.74
C TYR A 34 -12.88 5.71 -2.37
N LEU A 35 -12.35 4.58 -2.83
CA LEU A 35 -11.11 4.54 -3.60
C LEU A 35 -11.23 5.33 -4.91
N HIS A 36 -12.35 5.19 -5.62
CA HIS A 36 -12.61 5.99 -6.81
C HIS A 36 -12.58 7.50 -6.51
N HIS A 37 -13.24 7.94 -5.43
CA HIS A 37 -13.24 9.35 -5.04
C HIS A 37 -11.87 9.83 -4.54
N ALA A 38 -11.16 9.02 -3.76
CA ALA A 38 -9.81 9.33 -3.31
C ALA A 38 -8.88 9.56 -4.52
N LYS A 39 -8.94 8.68 -5.53
CA LYS A 39 -8.19 8.86 -6.78
C LYS A 39 -8.59 10.13 -7.52
N ALA A 40 -9.89 10.44 -7.58
CA ALA A 40 -10.36 11.68 -8.19
C ALA A 40 -9.80 12.93 -7.47
N ASN A 41 -9.48 12.81 -6.18
CA ASN A 41 -8.81 13.83 -5.37
C ASN A 41 -7.27 13.81 -5.49
N GLY A 42 -6.69 12.90 -6.28
CA GLY A 42 -5.25 12.79 -6.51
C GLY A 42 -4.55 11.66 -5.75
N ALA A 43 -5.27 10.88 -4.94
CA ALA A 43 -4.68 9.76 -4.22
C ALA A 43 -4.14 8.70 -5.18
N GLN A 44 -2.96 8.18 -4.89
CA GLN A 44 -2.41 6.98 -5.54
C GLN A 44 -2.74 5.74 -4.73
N ILE A 45 -2.94 4.61 -5.40
CA ILE A 45 -3.23 3.33 -4.76
C ILE A 45 -2.14 2.32 -5.12
N ALA A 46 -1.41 1.86 -4.11
CA ALA A 46 -0.41 0.81 -4.22
C ALA A 46 -0.96 -0.52 -3.67
N VAL A 47 -0.75 -1.60 -4.41
CA VAL A 47 -1.15 -2.95 -3.99
C VAL A 47 0.09 -3.83 -3.94
N VAL A 48 0.35 -4.36 -2.76
CA VAL A 48 1.44 -5.29 -2.46
C VAL A 48 0.80 -6.63 -2.14
N ASN A 49 0.84 -7.55 -3.10
CA ASN A 49 0.16 -8.83 -2.96
C ASN A 49 0.84 -9.92 -3.80
N THR A 50 0.67 -11.18 -3.41
CA THR A 50 1.10 -12.34 -4.21
C THR A 50 0.17 -12.58 -5.40
N PHE A 51 -1.06 -12.03 -5.36
CA PHE A 51 -2.03 -12.16 -6.43
C PHE A 51 -2.40 -10.79 -7.00
N ARG A 52 -2.38 -10.67 -8.33
CA ARG A 52 -2.83 -9.48 -9.05
C ARG A 52 -4.31 -9.62 -9.33
N GLU A 53 -5.14 -8.95 -8.52
CA GLU A 53 -6.59 -9.00 -8.66
C GLU A 53 -7.06 -8.29 -9.95
N PRO A 54 -7.73 -9.01 -10.88
CA PRO A 54 -8.28 -8.39 -12.08
C PRO A 54 -9.31 -7.29 -11.76
N GLY A 55 -10.01 -7.44 -10.64
CA GLY A 55 -10.97 -6.48 -10.13
C GLY A 55 -10.36 -5.12 -9.80
N LEU A 56 -9.06 -5.02 -9.51
CA LEU A 56 -8.42 -3.74 -9.24
C LEU A 56 -7.85 -3.07 -10.51
N GLU A 57 -7.73 -3.81 -11.60
CA GLU A 57 -7.35 -3.26 -12.92
C GLU A 57 -8.55 -2.64 -13.63
N ARG A 58 -9.72 -3.29 -13.52
CA ARG A 58 -10.97 -2.83 -14.14
C ARG A 58 -12.18 -3.22 -13.29
N TYR A 59 -12.55 -2.36 -12.34
CA TYR A 59 -13.73 -2.55 -11.49
C TYR A 59 -14.95 -1.81 -12.02
N TRP A 60 -16.12 -2.45 -12.03
CA TRP A 60 -17.38 -1.73 -12.15
C TRP A 60 -17.86 -1.32 -10.76
N VAL A 61 -17.87 -0.02 -10.47
CA VAL A 61 -18.40 0.52 -9.21
C VAL A 61 -19.91 0.77 -9.37
N PRO A 62 -20.80 -0.01 -8.73
CA PRO A 62 -22.24 0.06 -9.02
C PRO A 62 -22.87 1.43 -8.74
N SER A 63 -22.30 2.19 -7.81
CA SER A 63 -22.75 3.53 -7.45
C SER A 63 -22.26 4.65 -8.37
N ILE A 64 -21.43 4.33 -9.37
CA ILE A 64 -20.85 5.29 -10.31
C ILE A 64 -21.17 4.81 -11.73
N ALA A 65 -22.22 5.38 -12.33
CA ALA A 65 -22.74 4.92 -13.62
C ALA A 65 -21.70 4.92 -14.74
N SER A 66 -20.81 5.91 -14.78
CA SER A 66 -19.73 5.99 -15.79
C SER A 66 -18.74 4.82 -15.70
N SER A 67 -18.56 4.22 -14.52
CA SER A 67 -17.68 3.07 -14.33
C SER A 67 -18.22 1.79 -14.98
N ALA A 68 -19.52 1.72 -15.29
CA ALA A 68 -20.11 0.56 -15.96
C ALA A 68 -19.61 0.40 -17.39
N LEU A 69 -19.32 1.52 -18.06
CA LEU A 69 -18.93 1.55 -19.47
C LEU A 69 -17.43 1.27 -19.63
N ASN A 70 -16.60 1.95 -18.85
CA ASN A 70 -15.15 1.90 -19.01
C ASN A 70 -14.45 1.01 -17.97
N GLY A 71 -15.12 0.69 -16.86
CA GLY A 71 -14.48 0.20 -15.66
C GLY A 71 -13.65 1.29 -14.97
N THR A 72 -13.18 1.00 -13.76
CA THR A 72 -12.30 1.89 -12.99
C THR A 72 -11.02 1.13 -12.70
N THR A 73 -9.88 1.68 -13.11
CA THR A 73 -8.58 1.22 -12.63
C THR A 73 -8.39 1.74 -11.22
N ILE A 74 -8.42 0.83 -10.25
CA ILE A 74 -8.31 1.14 -8.83
C ILE A 74 -6.83 1.22 -8.45
N ALA A 75 -6.05 0.19 -8.73
CA ALA A 75 -4.63 0.15 -8.36
C ALA A 75 -3.74 0.85 -9.40
N ASP A 76 -2.90 1.78 -8.95
CA ASP A 76 -1.89 2.47 -9.78
C ASP A 76 -0.56 1.70 -9.78
N HIS A 77 -0.13 1.24 -8.61
CA HIS A 77 1.14 0.57 -8.41
C HIS A 77 0.93 -0.87 -7.96
N TRP A 78 1.62 -1.80 -8.60
CA TRP A 78 1.54 -3.22 -8.31
C TRP A 78 2.90 -3.77 -7.90
N PHE A 79 2.98 -4.29 -6.69
CA PHE A 79 4.16 -4.93 -6.13
C PHE A 79 3.85 -6.42 -5.93
N HIS A 80 4.31 -7.24 -6.87
CA HIS A 80 4.08 -8.67 -6.83
C HIS A 80 5.08 -9.34 -5.88
N LEU A 81 4.56 -10.00 -4.85
CA LEU A 81 5.35 -10.74 -3.87
C LEU A 81 5.36 -12.24 -4.18
N THR A 82 6.48 -12.89 -3.86
CA THR A 82 6.46 -14.34 -3.63
C THR A 82 5.87 -14.66 -2.25
N THR A 83 5.39 -15.88 -2.06
CA THR A 83 4.84 -16.32 -0.77
C THR A 83 5.89 -16.17 0.35
N GLY A 84 5.57 -15.36 1.37
CA GLY A 84 6.48 -15.06 2.48
C GLY A 84 7.46 -13.90 2.21
N GLY A 85 7.36 -13.22 1.07
CA GLY A 85 8.21 -12.07 0.71
C GLY A 85 7.79 -10.73 1.32
N ASP A 86 6.68 -10.68 2.06
CA ASP A 86 6.14 -9.47 2.67
C ASP A 86 7.10 -8.84 3.69
N ARG A 87 7.77 -9.67 4.50
CA ARG A 87 8.80 -9.18 5.44
C ARG A 87 9.96 -8.51 4.70
N ALA A 88 10.47 -9.15 3.65
CA ALA A 88 11.60 -8.62 2.88
C ALA A 88 11.21 -7.29 2.19
N PHE A 89 10.01 -7.23 1.61
CA PHE A 89 9.46 -6.00 1.03
C PHE A 89 9.36 -4.87 2.06
N LEU A 90 8.75 -5.12 3.23
CA LEU A 90 8.58 -4.09 4.26
C LEU A 90 9.91 -3.60 4.83
N VAL A 91 10.88 -4.49 5.03
CA VAL A 91 12.24 -4.10 5.44
C VAL A 91 12.91 -3.24 4.37
N GLY A 92 12.75 -3.61 3.09
CA GLY A 92 13.23 -2.82 1.96
C GLY A 92 12.62 -1.41 1.92
N VAL A 93 11.31 -1.29 2.07
CA VAL A 93 10.59 0.01 2.13
C VAL A 93 11.10 0.85 3.30
N LEU A 94 11.24 0.28 4.49
CA LEU A 94 11.75 1.00 5.65
C LEU A 94 13.19 1.49 5.44
N ARG A 95 14.03 0.67 4.81
CA ARG A 95 15.40 1.07 4.48
C ARG A 95 15.41 2.21 3.47
N ALA A 96 14.62 2.12 2.40
CA ALA A 96 14.49 3.19 1.41
C ALA A 96 14.00 4.49 2.04
N LEU A 97 13.05 4.45 2.98
CA LEU A 97 12.60 5.62 3.73
C LEU A 97 13.73 6.26 4.55
N VAL A 98 14.57 5.45 5.21
CA VAL A 98 15.73 5.97 5.95
C VAL A 98 16.78 6.55 5.01
N GLU A 99 17.08 5.88 3.90
CA GLU A 99 18.08 6.34 2.92
C GLU A 99 17.68 7.62 2.18
N THR A 100 16.38 7.83 1.99
CA THR A 100 15.82 9.01 1.32
C THR A 100 15.42 10.14 2.28
N GLU A 101 15.73 10.00 3.58
CA GLU A 101 15.32 10.94 4.63
C GLU A 101 13.79 11.16 4.68
N GLY A 102 13.00 10.18 4.23
CA GLY A 102 11.54 10.21 4.19
C GLY A 102 10.85 9.88 5.51
N VAL A 103 11.61 9.70 6.60
CA VAL A 103 11.09 9.40 7.94
C VAL A 103 10.80 10.69 8.70
N ASP A 104 9.61 10.81 9.29
CA ASP A 104 9.33 11.87 10.27
C ASP A 104 10.07 11.59 11.59
N GLU A 105 11.30 12.08 11.68
CA GLU A 105 12.17 11.90 12.85
C GLU A 105 11.60 12.52 14.13
N ALA A 106 10.81 13.61 14.02
CA ALA A 106 10.20 14.24 15.18
C ALA A 106 9.10 13.35 15.75
N PHE A 107 8.20 12.87 14.89
CA PHE A 107 7.15 11.94 15.28
C PHE A 107 7.74 10.66 15.87
N VAL A 108 8.73 10.05 15.22
CA VAL A 108 9.37 8.82 15.72
C VAL A 108 9.97 9.05 17.10
N ARG A 109 10.71 10.13 17.32
CA ARG A 109 11.34 10.43 18.61
C ARG A 109 10.32 10.66 19.73
N GLU A 110 9.20 11.31 19.43
CA GLU A 110 8.24 11.78 20.43
C GLU A 110 7.10 10.79 20.70
N ARG A 111 6.78 9.93 19.73
CA ARG A 111 5.58 9.08 19.76
C ARG A 111 5.87 7.57 19.66
N THR A 112 7.13 7.15 19.58
CA THR A 112 7.50 5.72 19.54
C THR A 112 8.49 5.34 20.64
N ILE A 113 8.47 4.07 21.04
CA ILE A 113 9.41 3.49 22.01
C ILE A 113 10.31 2.51 21.26
N GLY A 114 11.62 2.48 21.58
CA GLY A 114 12.55 1.52 20.98
C GLY A 114 13.19 1.96 19.65
N SER A 115 13.09 3.24 19.29
CA SER A 115 13.65 3.85 18.07
C SER A 115 15.18 3.74 17.91
N GLY A 116 15.91 3.33 18.95
CA GLY A 116 17.36 3.09 18.91
C GLY A 116 17.79 1.82 18.15
N LYS A 117 16.87 0.90 17.83
CA LYS A 117 17.13 -0.33 17.05
C LYS A 117 16.62 -0.24 15.61
N ARG A 118 16.80 0.90 14.94
CA ARG A 118 16.54 0.97 13.50
C ARG A 118 17.57 0.12 12.76
N PRO A 119 17.18 -0.64 11.71
CA PRO A 119 18.15 -1.22 10.79
C PRO A 119 19.05 -0.07 10.31
N SER A 120 20.36 -0.17 10.51
CA SER A 120 21.25 0.83 9.93
C SER A 120 21.12 0.73 8.41
N ALA A 121 21.21 1.85 7.69
CA ALA A 121 21.21 1.85 6.22
C ALA A 121 22.28 0.93 5.60
N ARG A 122 23.25 0.47 6.41
CA ARG A 122 24.33 -0.46 6.05
C ARG A 122 24.17 -1.87 6.61
N SER A 123 23.08 -2.17 7.34
CA SER A 123 22.84 -3.52 7.84
C SER A 123 22.44 -4.45 6.69
N SER A 124 23.06 -5.63 6.67
CA SER A 124 23.17 -6.57 5.53
C SER A 124 21.88 -7.27 5.10
N CYS A 125 20.72 -6.62 5.19
CA CYS A 125 19.56 -7.09 4.44
C CYS A 125 19.84 -6.77 2.97
N ASP A 126 20.41 -7.76 2.29
CA ASP A 126 20.83 -7.67 0.90
C ASP A 126 19.65 -7.21 0.06
N VAL A 127 19.82 -6.13 -0.70
CA VAL A 127 18.85 -5.66 -1.69
C VAL A 127 18.43 -6.82 -2.62
N ARG A 128 19.34 -7.79 -2.83
CA ARG A 128 19.12 -9.02 -3.58
C ARG A 128 18.04 -9.91 -2.96
N GLU A 129 17.97 -10.06 -1.64
CA GLU A 129 16.92 -10.86 -0.99
C GLU A 129 15.54 -10.21 -1.14
N ALA A 130 15.47 -8.87 -1.07
CA ALA A 130 14.22 -8.13 -1.31
C ALA A 130 13.79 -8.18 -2.79
N SER A 131 14.74 -8.07 -3.73
CA SER A 131 14.51 -8.19 -5.18
C SER A 131 14.28 -9.62 -5.67
N ASP A 132 14.75 -10.64 -4.94
CA ASP A 132 14.48 -12.05 -5.24
C ASP A 132 13.13 -12.51 -4.63
N ALA A 133 12.74 -11.93 -3.48
CA ALA A 133 11.46 -12.18 -2.84
C ALA A 133 10.29 -11.40 -3.46
N THR A 134 10.59 -10.35 -4.22
CA THR A 134 9.63 -9.39 -4.78
C THR A 134 10.00 -9.24 -6.25
N SER A 135 9.09 -9.49 -7.21
CA SER A 135 9.40 -9.31 -8.65
C SER A 135 9.49 -7.83 -9.07
N VAL A 136 10.00 -6.97 -8.19
CA VAL A 136 10.00 -5.51 -8.27
C VAL A 136 11.44 -5.05 -8.41
N SER A 137 11.69 -4.27 -9.46
CA SER A 137 12.98 -3.63 -9.77
C SER A 137 13.19 -2.35 -8.98
#